data_AF-A0AAE0W6N9-F1
#
_entry.id   AF-A0AAE0W6N9-F1
#
_cell.length_a   1.000
_cell.length_b   1.000
_cell.length_c   1.000
_cell.angle_alpha   90.00
_cell.angle_beta   90.00
_cell.angle_gamma   90.00
#
_symmetry.space_group_name_H-M   'P 1'
#
loop_
_entity.id
_entity.type
_entity.pdbx_description
1 polymer ?
#
loop_
_entity_poly.entity_id
_entity_poly.type
_entity_poly.pdbx_seq_one_letter_code
_entity_poly.pdbx_strand_id
1 'polypeptide(L)'
;MNSDWLAPINIRGYESPEKLQMYLINNGHTVQINLQGAPITITGGGLNDVYVAQQIHFHWGKTNYRGSEHNIDGRYFPMELCCQIWRNTTE
;
A
#
# COMPACT_ATOMS: atom_id res chain seq x y z
N MET A 1 -11.99 16.84 -21.19
CA MET A 1 -12.14 15.77 -20.18
C MET A 1 -11.77 16.39 -18.85
N ASN A 2 -12.66 16.39 -17.87
CA ASN A 2 -12.40 17.09 -16.61
C ASN A 2 -11.33 16.32 -15.84
N SER A 3 -10.21 16.96 -15.52
CA SER A 3 -9.01 16.37 -14.90
C SER A 3 -9.20 15.93 -13.45
N ASP A 4 -10.40 16.14 -12.89
CA ASP A 4 -10.66 16.05 -11.46
C ASP A 4 -10.86 14.63 -10.93
N TRP A 5 -10.89 13.61 -11.81
CA TRP A 5 -11.11 12.22 -11.38
C TRP A 5 -9.88 11.61 -10.68
N LEU A 6 -8.68 12.10 -10.99
CA LEU A 6 -7.44 11.73 -10.30
C LEU A 6 -7.01 12.85 -9.35
N ALA A 7 -7.94 13.28 -8.50
CA ALA A 7 -7.61 14.18 -7.39
C ALA A 7 -6.42 13.63 -6.57
N PRO A 8 -5.63 14.48 -5.90
CA PRO A 8 -4.49 14.03 -5.12
C PRO A 8 -4.84 12.91 -4.13
N ILE A 9 -3.96 11.92 -4.00
CA ILE A 9 -4.07 10.90 -2.95
C ILE A 9 -3.84 11.59 -1.61
N ASN A 10 -4.77 11.39 -0.67
CA ASN A 10 -4.65 11.86 0.70
C ASN A 10 -4.44 10.66 1.63
N ILE A 11 -3.32 10.65 2.33
CA ILE A 11 -2.96 9.62 3.31
C ILE A 11 -2.95 10.30 4.68
N ARG A 12 -3.66 9.74 5.66
CA ARG A 12 -3.69 10.23 7.05
C ARG A 12 -3.36 9.13 8.03
N GLY A 13 -2.75 9.49 9.15
CA GLY A 13 -2.29 8.56 10.20
C GLY A 13 -0.90 7.97 9.94
N TYR A 14 -0.40 8.03 8.70
CA TYR A 14 0.95 7.55 8.35
C TYR A 14 2.04 8.44 8.96
N GLU A 15 1.74 9.72 9.18
CA GLU A 15 2.58 10.73 9.81
C GLU A 15 2.73 10.57 11.33
N SER A 16 2.00 9.65 11.95
CA SER A 16 2.02 9.39 13.41
C SER A 16 2.45 7.93 13.70
N PRO A 17 3.70 7.54 13.38
CA PRO A 17 4.15 6.15 13.52
C PRO A 17 4.10 5.63 14.96
N GLU A 18 4.15 6.51 15.95
CA GLU A 18 4.02 6.16 17.38
C GLU A 18 2.65 5.59 17.76
N LYS A 19 1.62 5.80 16.91
CA LYS A 19 0.27 5.26 17.10
C LYS A 19 0.03 3.97 16.30
N LEU A 20 1.00 3.57 15.48
CA LEU A 20 0.92 2.36 14.66
C LEU A 20 1.48 1.17 15.43
N GLN A 21 0.80 0.04 15.33
CA GLN A 21 1.32 -1.24 15.75
C GLN A 21 1.60 -2.05 14.49
N MET A 22 2.87 -2.43 14.30
CA MET A 22 3.34 -3.11 13.09
C MET A 22 3.90 -4.47 13.45
N TYR A 23 3.33 -5.53 12.87
CA TYR A 23 3.79 -6.90 13.06
C TYR A 23 4.39 -7.43 11.78
N LEU A 24 5.70 -7.69 11.80
CA LEU A 24 6.45 -8.26 10.69
C LEU A 24 6.38 -9.78 10.72
N ILE A 25 5.97 -10.39 9.62
CA ILE A 25 5.79 -11.83 9.49
C ILE A 25 6.47 -12.28 8.19
N ASN A 26 7.33 -13.30 8.28
CA ASN A 26 7.69 -14.08 7.11
C ASN A 26 6.67 -15.21 6.96
N ASN A 27 5.81 -15.13 5.94
CA ASN A 27 4.73 -16.10 5.73
C ASN A 27 5.12 -17.24 4.76
N GLY A 28 6.40 -17.37 4.42
CA GLY A 28 6.92 -18.36 3.47
C GLY A 28 6.87 -17.91 2.00
N HIS A 29 6.20 -16.81 1.69
CA HIS A 29 6.08 -16.26 0.33
C HIS A 29 6.60 -14.82 0.23
N THR A 30 6.40 -14.02 1.27
CA THR A 30 6.80 -12.61 1.34
C THR A 30 7.15 -12.26 2.78
N VAL A 31 7.82 -11.12 2.95
CA VAL A 31 7.75 -10.36 4.19
C VAL A 31 6.42 -9.59 4.19
N GLN A 32 5.59 -9.82 5.20
CA GLN A 32 4.29 -9.17 5.38
C GLN A 32 4.33 -8.31 6.64
N ILE A 33 3.78 -7.10 6.57
CA ILE A 33 3.56 -6.22 7.71
C ILE A 33 2.05 -6.09 7.91
N ASN A 34 1.55 -6.54 9.06
CA ASN A 34 0.18 -6.26 9.47
C ASN A 34 0.14 -4.90 10.17
N LEU A 35 -0.77 -4.04 9.75
CA LEU A 35 -0.99 -2.70 10.30
C LEU A 35 -2.17 -2.74 11.28
N GLN A 36 -1.90 -2.40 12.53
CA GLN A 36 -2.88 -2.34 13.62
C GLN A 36 -2.70 -1.04 14.42
N GLY A 37 -3.54 -0.84 15.44
CA GLY A 37 -3.57 0.38 16.23
C GLY A 37 -4.39 1.48 15.56
N ALA A 38 -3.87 2.71 15.52
CA ALA A 38 -4.56 3.80 14.83
C ALA A 38 -4.60 3.55 13.31
N PRO A 39 -5.76 3.74 12.65
CA PRO A 39 -5.90 3.43 11.23
C PRO A 39 -5.14 4.42 10.34
N ILE A 40 -4.47 3.90 9.31
CA ILE A 40 -4.02 4.71 8.18
C ILE A 40 -5.15 4.75 7.16
N THR A 41 -5.64 5.95 6.83
CA THR A 41 -6.74 6.13 5.88
C THR A 41 -6.23 6.71 4.57
N ILE A 42 -6.79 6.21 3.46
CA ILE A 42 -6.47 6.63 2.10
C ILE A 42 -7.76 7.06 1.40
N THR A 43 -7.74 8.27 0.84
CA THR A 43 -8.82 8.85 0.02
C THR A 43 -8.22 9.58 -1.19
N GLY A 44 -9.07 10.02 -2.13
CA GLY A 44 -8.60 10.67 -3.37
C GLY A 44 -8.06 9.66 -4.38
N GLY A 45 -7.30 10.11 -5.38
CA GLY A 45 -6.72 9.25 -6.41
C GLY A 45 -7.73 8.48 -7.27
N GLY A 46 -8.99 8.95 -7.33
CA GLY A 46 -10.09 8.24 -8.00
C GLY A 46 -10.77 7.17 -7.16
N LEU A 47 -10.41 7.02 -5.88
CA LEU A 47 -11.14 6.16 -4.94
C LEU A 47 -12.49 6.80 -4.55
N ASN A 48 -13.54 5.98 -4.52
CA ASN A 48 -14.92 6.43 -4.26
C ASN A 48 -15.29 6.50 -2.77
N ASP A 49 -14.38 6.13 -1.86
CA ASP A 49 -14.62 6.09 -0.42
C ASP A 49 -13.30 6.24 0.36
N VAL A 50 -13.41 6.18 1.69
CA VAL A 50 -12.31 6.02 2.62
C VAL A 50 -11.93 4.55 2.70
N TYR A 51 -10.64 4.30 2.49
CA TYR A 51 -10.05 2.98 2.64
C TYR A 51 -9.07 2.99 3.81
N VAL A 52 -8.97 1.87 4.51
CA VAL A 52 -8.02 1.66 5.62
C VAL A 52 -6.94 0.71 5.15
N ALA A 53 -5.66 1.09 5.33
CA ALA A 53 -4.54 0.20 5.07
C ALA A 53 -4.50 -0.91 6.12
N GLN A 54 -4.48 -2.16 5.66
CA GLN A 54 -4.49 -3.34 6.53
C GLN A 54 -3.14 -4.03 6.55
N GLN A 55 -2.49 -4.11 5.39
CA GLN A 55 -1.34 -4.99 5.21
C GLN A 55 -0.42 -4.47 4.11
N ILE A 56 0.89 -4.54 4.36
CA ILE A 56 1.94 -4.28 3.37
C ILE A 56 2.69 -5.58 3.10
N HIS A 57 3.03 -5.87 1.84
CA HIS A 57 3.91 -6.96 1.48
C HIS A 57 4.87 -6.53 0.38
N PHE A 58 5.92 -7.34 0.18
CA PHE A 58 7.00 -7.02 -0.72
C PHE A 58 7.18 -8.12 -1.76
N HIS A 59 7.41 -7.71 -2.99
CA HIS A 59 7.95 -8.56 -4.03
C HIS A 59 9.37 -8.11 -4.32
N TRP A 60 10.28 -9.07 -4.48
CA TRP A 60 11.66 -8.82 -4.83
C TRP A 60 12.20 -9.97 -5.67
N GLY A 61 13.25 -9.69 -6.43
CA GLY A 61 13.91 -10.70 -7.23
C GLY A 61 15.39 -10.83 -6.92
N LYS A 62 16.05 -11.70 -7.67
CA LYS A 62 17.47 -12.02 -7.48
C LYS A 62 18.42 -10.92 -7.98
N THR A 63 17.91 -9.97 -8.77
CA THR A 63 18.76 -9.00 -9.49
C THR A 63 18.18 -7.60 -9.40
N ASN A 64 19.02 -6.60 -9.70
CA ASN A 64 18.61 -5.20 -9.73
C ASN A 64 17.74 -4.83 -10.94
N TYR A 65 17.41 -5.79 -11.81
CA TYR A 65 16.63 -5.56 -13.04
C TYR A 65 15.28 -6.27 -13.03
N ARG A 66 15.01 -7.10 -12.01
CA ARG A 66 13.80 -7.91 -11.93
C ARG A 66 13.43 -8.20 -10.48
N GLY A 67 12.18 -7.90 -10.12
CA GLY A 67 11.62 -8.21 -8.81
C GLY A 67 10.26 -7.57 -8.54
N SER A 68 9.94 -6.46 -9.19
CA SER A 68 8.57 -5.94 -9.25
C SER A 68 7.65 -6.88 -10.04
N GLU A 69 6.38 -6.92 -9.68
CA GLU A 69 5.35 -7.61 -10.44
C GLU A 69 4.92 -6.74 -11.63
N HIS A 70 4.66 -5.45 -11.37
CA HIS A 70 4.35 -4.47 -12.40
C HIS A 70 5.60 -3.93 -13.10
N ASN A 71 5.41 -3.35 -14.29
CA ASN A 71 6.44 -2.68 -15.07
C ASN A 71 5.90 -1.37 -15.66
N ILE A 72 6.82 -0.47 -15.99
CA ILE A 72 6.51 0.77 -16.72
C ILE A 72 7.26 0.69 -18.04
N ASP A 73 6.53 0.73 -19.17
CA ASP A 73 7.08 0.62 -20.52
C ASP A 73 8.02 -0.58 -20.72
N GLY A 74 7.66 -1.74 -20.14
CA GLY A 74 8.45 -2.97 -20.20
C GLY A 74 9.63 -3.03 -19.22
N ARG A 75 9.90 -1.96 -18.47
CA ARG A 75 10.97 -1.90 -17.46
C ARG A 75 10.46 -2.34 -16.09
N TYR A 76 11.10 -3.38 -15.55
CA TYR A 76 10.88 -3.87 -14.19
C TYR A 76 11.85 -3.20 -13.21
N PHE A 77 11.50 -3.26 -11.93
CA PHE A 77 12.27 -2.71 -10.82
C PHE A 77 12.77 -3.82 -9.89
N PRO A 78 13.79 -3.56 -9.05
CA PRO A 78 14.35 -4.58 -8.16
C PRO A 78 13.34 -5.14 -7.14
N MET A 79 12.38 -4.30 -6.72
CA MET A 79 11.39 -4.61 -5.69
C MET A 79 10.11 -3.83 -5.95
N GLU A 80 9.01 -4.33 -5.39
CA GLU A 80 7.71 -3.66 -5.33
C GLU A 80 7.11 -3.83 -3.94
N LEU A 81 6.56 -2.74 -3.39
CA LEU A 81 5.81 -2.74 -2.14
C LEU A 81 4.33 -2.64 -2.49
N CYS A 82 3.55 -3.61 -2.02
CA CYS A 82 2.11 -3.66 -2.24
C CYS A 82 1.36 -3.41 -0.92
N CYS A 83 0.57 -2.34 -0.88
CA CYS A 83 -0.30 -2.01 0.25
C CYS A 83 -1.73 -2.44 -0.06
N GLN A 84 -2.27 -3.34 0.75
CA GLN A 84 -3.67 -3.75 0.69
C GLN A 84 -4.51 -2.83 1.55
N ILE A 85 -5.56 -2.31 0.94
CA ILE A 85 -6.51 -1.39 1.55
C ILE A 85 -7.90 -1.96 1.48
N TRP A 86 -8.71 -1.72 2.51
CA TRP A 86 -10.09 -2.19 2.59
C TRP A 86 -11.02 -1.01 2.77
N ARG A 87 -12.19 -1.05 2.12
CA ARG A 87 -13.19 0.01 2.26
C ARG A 87 -13.62 0.09 3.73
N ASN A 88 -13.70 1.30 4.27
CA ASN A 88 -14.12 1.52 5.65
C ASN A 88 -15.64 1.33 5.77
N THR A 89 -16.09 0.08 5.81
CA THR A 89 -17.50 -0.23 6.09
C THR A 89 -17.69 -0.23 7.60
N THR A 90 -18.29 0.82 8.14
CA THR A 90 -18.99 0.70 9.41
C THR A 90 -20.20 -0.19 9.16
N GLU A 91 -20.18 -1.43 9.65
CA GLU A 91 -21.44 -2.15 9.92
C GLU A 91 -22.24 -1.39 10.99
#